data_AF-A0A1Z1MPL6-F1
#
_entry.id   AF-A0A1Z1MPL6-F1
#
_cell.length_a   1.000
_cell.length_b   1.000
_cell.length_c   1.000
_cell.angle_alpha   90.00
_cell.angle_beta   90.00
_cell.angle_gamma   90.00
#
_symmetry.space_group_name_H-M   'P 1'
#
loop_
_entity.id
_entity.type
_entity.pdbx_description
1 polymer ?
#
loop_
_entity_poly.entity_id
_entity_poly.type
_entity_poly.pdbx_seq_one_letter_code
_entity_poly.pdbx_strand_id
1 'polypeptide(L)'
;MIKYWPNKQSINLNNCVVDLFLNIEKKLYYKLSNKTNYYLQIDILNEKYRNKLFYLILSEFKTLILDLIELNISKQKLLQLNQQIKNHLINKVLKNFILNINSKYKIKSHNFISVEHDKLSYNLMIYLIFGSSHITKNIFLFEEIYTPFKHVQIIFENFIIELSSIIVNYTINNFMNSPTISKLIQYKEICNKYYISNRSIIFFINNLKLQNLIYQYIYMPKYIYSGHQQIWLISSSGLIKKHIFLSRIEEIKKFNQVKIFFLFWLEIKDIIMPKVEKLLLKIIHYLAYISISFLSNIMIIITRVIIFYLNR
;
A
#
# COMPACT_ATOMS: atom_id res chain seq x y z
N MET A 1 -19.60 -0.97 20.11
CA MET A 1 -20.56 -1.36 19.06
C MET A 1 -19.94 -1.06 17.69
N ILE A 2 -20.02 -1.96 16.71
CA ILE A 2 -19.46 -1.74 15.37
C ILE A 2 -20.39 -0.80 14.60
N LYS A 3 -19.91 0.37 14.16
CA LYS A 3 -20.65 1.28 13.26
C LYS A 3 -20.54 0.75 11.83
N TYR A 4 -21.67 0.48 11.20
CA TYR A 4 -21.75 0.05 9.81
C TYR A 4 -21.91 1.22 8.85
N TRP A 5 -21.45 1.04 7.61
CA TRP A 5 -21.60 1.98 6.53
C TRP A 5 -23.03 1.93 5.97
N PRO A 6 -23.66 3.06 5.60
CA PRO A 6 -25.00 3.05 5.03
C PRO A 6 -25.09 2.31 3.70
N ASN A 7 -26.19 1.56 3.53
CA ASN A 7 -26.36 0.66 2.39
C ASN A 7 -26.76 1.38 1.10
N LYS A 8 -27.56 2.44 1.21
CA LYS A 8 -28.17 3.15 0.07
C LYS A 8 -27.99 4.65 0.20
N GLN A 9 -28.16 5.35 -0.93
CA GLN A 9 -28.28 6.80 -0.98
C GLN A 9 -29.35 7.29 -0.02
N SER A 10 -28.94 8.13 0.92
CA SER A 10 -29.79 8.67 1.98
C SER A 10 -29.07 9.82 2.68
N ILE A 11 -29.81 10.61 3.44
CA ILE A 11 -29.23 11.65 4.33
C ILE A 11 -28.21 11.03 5.29
N ASN A 12 -28.47 9.79 5.75
CA ASN A 12 -27.54 9.05 6.61
C ASN A 12 -26.20 8.75 5.90
N LEU A 13 -26.23 8.36 4.62
CA LEU A 13 -25.02 8.19 3.81
C LEU A 13 -24.23 9.49 3.75
N ASN A 14 -24.88 10.60 3.42
CA ASN A 14 -24.24 11.90 3.31
C ASN A 14 -23.57 12.31 4.64
N ASN A 15 -24.25 12.13 5.76
CA ASN A 15 -23.69 12.40 7.09
C ASN A 15 -22.49 11.50 7.40
N CYS A 16 -22.56 10.21 7.07
CA CYS A 16 -21.42 9.29 7.25
C CYS A 16 -20.23 9.65 6.35
N VAL A 17 -20.47 10.15 5.14
CA VAL A 17 -19.43 10.67 4.24
C VAL A 17 -18.78 11.92 4.87
N VAL A 18 -19.57 12.87 5.36
CA VAL A 18 -19.04 14.07 6.04
C VAL A 18 -18.19 13.67 7.26
N ASP A 19 -18.69 12.79 8.12
CA ASP A 19 -17.94 12.23 9.25
C ASP A 19 -16.61 11.62 8.82
N LEU A 20 -16.62 10.90 7.69
CA LEU A 20 -15.45 10.24 7.15
C LEU A 20 -14.38 11.25 6.71
N PHE A 21 -14.76 12.28 5.96
CA PHE A 21 -13.85 13.36 5.55
C PHE A 21 -13.28 14.08 6.77
N LEU A 22 -14.11 14.46 7.74
CA LEU A 22 -13.67 15.12 8.99
C LEU A 22 -12.69 14.25 9.79
N ASN A 23 -12.93 12.94 9.87
CA ASN A 23 -12.02 12.02 10.54
C ASN A 23 -10.65 11.93 9.86
N ILE A 24 -10.61 12.02 8.53
CA ILE A 24 -9.35 12.03 7.79
C ILE A 24 -8.64 13.37 7.93
N GLU A 25 -9.36 14.50 7.84
CA GLU A 25 -8.79 15.83 8.11
C GLU A 25 -8.08 15.87 9.46
N LYS A 26 -8.72 15.34 10.52
CA LYS A 26 -8.11 15.22 11.85
C LYS A 26 -6.81 14.40 11.82
N LYS A 27 -6.78 13.29 11.07
CA LYS A 27 -5.58 12.45 10.93
C LYS A 27 -4.45 13.13 10.16
N LEU A 28 -4.74 14.07 9.25
CA LEU A 28 -3.73 14.81 8.50
C LEU A 28 -2.93 15.81 9.37
N TYR A 29 -3.37 16.09 10.60
CA TYR A 29 -2.58 16.85 11.57
C TYR A 29 -1.48 16.03 12.26
N TYR A 30 -1.50 14.71 12.15
CA TYR A 30 -0.44 13.87 12.70
C TYR A 30 0.88 14.03 11.93
N LYS A 31 1.98 13.55 12.53
CA LYS A 31 3.27 13.51 11.85
C LYS A 31 3.23 12.46 10.74
N LEU A 32 3.22 12.89 9.48
CA LEU A 32 3.05 11.99 8.32
C LEU A 32 4.37 11.36 7.86
N SER A 33 5.29 11.06 8.77
CA SER A 33 6.53 10.36 8.42
C SER A 33 6.24 8.92 8.03
N ASN A 34 6.91 8.41 7.00
CA ASN A 34 6.82 7.01 6.62
C ASN A 34 7.49 6.13 7.69
N LYS A 35 6.71 5.23 8.30
CA LYS A 35 7.15 4.22 9.28
C LYS A 35 7.12 2.81 8.70
N THR A 36 6.93 2.70 7.40
CA THR A 36 6.93 1.42 6.70
C THR A 36 8.35 1.05 6.28
N ASN A 37 8.58 -0.22 5.99
CA ASN A 37 9.86 -0.70 5.44
C ASN A 37 9.94 -0.53 3.91
N TYR A 38 9.08 0.31 3.32
CA TYR A 38 8.99 0.54 1.89
C TYR A 38 9.27 2.00 1.59
N TYR A 39 9.93 2.26 0.47
CA TYR A 39 10.01 3.60 -0.09
C TYR A 39 8.65 3.99 -0.65
N LEU A 40 8.11 5.12 -0.19
CA LEU A 40 6.94 5.76 -0.77
C LEU A 40 7.40 6.98 -1.56
N GLN A 41 6.79 7.24 -2.72
CA GLN A 41 7.17 8.36 -3.58
C GLN A 41 7.12 9.70 -2.84
N ILE A 42 6.13 9.87 -1.95
CA ILE A 42 5.98 11.03 -1.08
C ILE A 42 7.10 11.24 -0.06
N ASP A 43 7.98 10.26 0.17
CA ASP A 43 9.11 10.40 1.10
C ASP A 43 10.13 11.44 0.63
N ILE A 44 10.18 11.70 -0.69
CA ILE A 44 11.02 12.73 -1.26
C ILE A 44 10.64 14.12 -0.73
N LEU A 45 9.36 14.34 -0.42
CA LEU A 45 8.85 15.62 0.04
C LEU A 45 9.17 15.85 1.52
N ASN A 46 9.42 17.10 1.86
CA ASN A 46 9.42 17.53 3.25
C ASN A 46 8.01 17.43 3.86
N GLU A 47 7.91 17.54 5.18
CA GLU A 47 6.63 17.40 5.90
C GLU A 47 5.60 18.45 5.50
N LYS A 48 6.03 19.71 5.30
CA LYS A 48 5.16 20.82 4.90
C LYS A 48 4.48 20.56 3.55
N TYR A 49 5.24 20.15 2.53
CA TYR A 49 4.71 19.90 1.19
C TYR A 49 3.94 18.60 1.10
N ARG A 50 4.30 17.58 1.90
CA ARG A 50 3.51 16.35 2.02
C ARG A 50 2.12 16.62 2.62
N ASN A 51 2.04 17.37 3.72
CA ASN A 51 0.76 17.73 4.33
C ASN A 51 -0.09 18.58 3.37
N LYS A 52 0.51 19.58 2.71
CA LYS A 52 -0.18 20.38 1.69
C LYS A 52 -0.75 19.52 0.57
N LEU A 53 0.01 18.53 0.08
CA LEU A 53 -0.43 17.63 -0.98
C LEU A 53 -1.65 16.82 -0.55
N PHE A 54 -1.65 16.26 0.67
CA PHE A 54 -2.80 15.51 1.18
C PHE A 54 -4.04 16.38 1.38
N TYR A 55 -3.90 17.57 1.95
CA TYR A 55 -5.04 18.50 2.07
C TYR A 55 -5.61 18.87 0.70
N LEU A 56 -4.74 19.10 -0.29
CA LEU A 56 -5.16 19.42 -1.65
C LEU A 56 -5.88 18.24 -2.31
N ILE A 57 -5.37 17.01 -2.16
CA ILE A 57 -6.07 15.80 -2.64
C ILE A 57 -7.45 15.68 -2.00
N LEU A 58 -7.53 15.89 -0.67
CA LEU A 58 -8.77 15.76 0.07
C LEU A 58 -9.81 16.80 -0.36
N SER A 59 -9.39 18.06 -0.54
CA SER A 59 -10.29 19.13 -1.00
C SER A 59 -10.79 18.88 -2.42
N GLU A 60 -9.89 18.51 -3.33
CA GLU A 60 -10.26 18.23 -4.72
C GLU A 60 -11.16 17.01 -4.84
N PHE A 61 -10.89 15.96 -4.06
CA PHE A 61 -11.73 14.77 -4.03
C PHE A 61 -13.11 15.05 -3.43
N LYS A 62 -13.20 15.91 -2.39
CA LYS A 62 -14.48 16.36 -1.84
C LYS A 62 -15.32 17.05 -2.91
N THR A 63 -14.74 17.98 -3.67
CA THR A 63 -15.44 18.67 -4.77
C THR A 63 -15.91 17.67 -5.83
N LEU A 64 -15.03 16.74 -6.23
CA LEU A 64 -15.37 15.72 -7.20
C LEU A 64 -16.54 14.83 -6.74
N ILE A 65 -16.58 14.42 -5.47
CA ILE A 65 -17.69 13.62 -4.96
C ILE A 65 -19.01 14.40 -5.00
N LEU A 66 -18.99 15.69 -4.62
CA LEU A 66 -20.17 16.56 -4.71
C LEU A 66 -20.65 16.69 -6.17
N ASP A 67 -19.74 16.99 -7.10
CA ASP A 67 -20.05 17.11 -8.52
C ASP A 67 -20.69 15.82 -9.06
N LEU A 68 -20.15 14.64 -8.71
CA LEU A 68 -20.69 13.36 -9.16
C LEU A 68 -22.08 13.05 -8.58
N ILE A 69 -22.34 13.48 -7.34
CA ILE A 69 -23.66 13.35 -6.69
C ILE A 69 -24.66 14.28 -7.38
N GLU A 70 -24.31 15.55 -7.60
CA GLU A 70 -25.16 16.53 -8.27
C GLU A 70 -25.52 16.12 -9.70
N LEU A 71 -24.57 15.51 -10.42
CA LEU A 71 -24.79 14.97 -11.76
C LEU A 71 -25.68 13.71 -11.79
N ASN A 72 -26.07 13.16 -10.63
CA ASN A 72 -26.92 11.96 -10.49
C ASN A 72 -26.46 10.79 -11.38
N ILE A 73 -25.15 10.52 -11.39
CA ILE A 73 -24.55 9.52 -12.27
C ILE A 73 -24.99 8.12 -11.83
N SER A 74 -25.36 7.26 -12.80
CA SER A 74 -25.68 5.85 -12.52
C SER A 74 -24.41 5.02 -12.28
N LYS A 75 -24.53 3.91 -11.53
CA LYS A 75 -23.39 2.99 -11.26
C LYS A 75 -22.68 2.51 -12.54
N GLN A 76 -23.44 2.19 -13.59
CA GLN A 76 -22.90 1.73 -14.87
C GLN A 76 -22.09 2.83 -15.58
N LYS A 77 -22.62 4.06 -15.58
CA LYS A 77 -21.92 5.22 -16.14
C LYS A 77 -20.67 5.56 -15.32
N LEU A 78 -20.71 5.40 -14.00
CA LEU A 78 -19.54 5.55 -13.13
C LEU A 78 -18.44 4.54 -13.50
N LEU A 79 -18.79 3.27 -13.76
CA LEU A 79 -17.84 2.24 -14.19
C LEU A 79 -17.15 2.65 -15.51
N GLN A 80 -17.91 3.12 -16.49
CA GLN A 80 -17.41 3.56 -17.80
C GLN A 80 -16.48 4.78 -17.69
N LEU A 81 -16.84 5.76 -16.85
CA LEU A 81 -16.11 7.01 -16.70
C LEU A 81 -14.99 6.96 -15.64
N ASN A 82 -14.86 5.87 -14.88
CA ASN A 82 -13.96 5.77 -13.72
C ASN A 82 -12.52 6.22 -14.04
N GLN A 83 -11.96 5.76 -15.17
CA GLN A 83 -10.61 6.15 -15.59
C GLN A 83 -10.52 7.65 -15.92
N GLN A 84 -11.52 8.21 -16.58
CA GLN A 84 -11.56 9.63 -16.92
C GLN A 84 -11.67 10.49 -15.67
N ILE A 85 -12.53 10.10 -14.73
CA ILE A 85 -12.73 10.78 -13.45
C ILE A 85 -11.42 10.79 -12.65
N LYS A 86 -10.75 9.64 -12.55
CA LYS A 86 -9.45 9.52 -11.87
C LYS A 86 -8.39 10.40 -12.55
N ASN A 87 -8.28 10.35 -13.86
CA ASN A 87 -7.32 11.16 -14.61
C ASN A 87 -7.61 12.66 -14.46
N HIS A 88 -8.88 13.07 -14.45
CA HIS A 88 -9.28 14.44 -14.21
C HIS A 88 -8.87 14.90 -12.80
N LEU A 89 -9.12 14.08 -11.77
CA LEU A 89 -8.69 14.36 -10.40
C LEU A 89 -7.17 14.51 -10.30
N ILE A 90 -6.41 13.55 -10.84
CA ILE A 90 -4.94 13.59 -10.84
C ILE A 90 -4.46 14.87 -11.54
N ASN A 91 -5.02 15.20 -12.70
CA ASN A 91 -4.69 16.42 -13.44
C ASN A 91 -4.91 17.68 -12.62
N LYS A 92 -6.10 17.82 -12.03
CA LYS A 92 -6.50 18.99 -11.26
C LYS A 92 -5.59 19.16 -10.04
N VAL A 93 -5.37 18.07 -9.31
CA VAL A 93 -4.48 18.04 -8.14
C VAL A 93 -3.04 18.36 -8.53
N LEU A 94 -2.51 17.73 -9.58
CA LEU A 94 -1.14 17.95 -10.06
C LEU A 94 -0.93 19.40 -10.51
N LYS A 95 -1.89 19.97 -11.24
CA LYS A 95 -1.87 21.37 -11.66
C LYS A 95 -1.80 22.31 -10.46
N ASN A 96 -2.70 22.13 -9.51
CA ASN A 96 -2.76 22.99 -8.33
C ASN A 96 -1.53 22.81 -7.42
N PHE A 97 -1.01 21.58 -7.30
CA PHE A 97 0.21 21.32 -6.53
C PHE A 97 1.45 21.97 -7.16
N ILE A 98 1.62 21.87 -8.48
CA ILE A 98 2.75 22.50 -9.19
C ILE A 98 2.64 24.03 -9.13
N LEU A 99 1.44 24.60 -9.31
CA LEU A 99 1.22 26.05 -9.15
C LEU A 99 1.59 26.53 -7.74
N ASN A 100 1.21 25.77 -6.71
CA ASN A 100 1.56 26.05 -5.32
C ASN A 100 3.08 25.98 -5.04
N ILE A 101 3.80 25.15 -5.81
CA ILE A 101 5.25 25.05 -5.75
C ILE A 101 5.88 26.26 -6.47
N ASN A 102 5.54 26.46 -7.74
CA ASN A 102 6.09 27.53 -8.57
C ASN A 102 5.13 27.92 -9.71
N SER A 103 4.60 29.14 -9.65
CA SER A 103 3.65 29.70 -10.62
C SER A 103 4.20 29.84 -12.04
N LYS A 104 5.53 29.86 -12.22
CA LYS A 104 6.17 30.03 -13.53
C LYS A 104 6.36 28.73 -14.31
N TYR A 105 6.17 27.56 -13.70
CA TYR A 105 6.34 26.28 -14.38
C TYR A 105 5.10 25.90 -15.18
N LYS A 106 5.25 25.85 -16.51
CA LYS A 106 4.23 25.28 -17.40
C LYS A 106 4.34 23.76 -17.38
N ILE A 107 3.25 23.10 -17.04
CA ILE A 107 3.13 21.64 -17.08
C ILE A 107 2.98 21.25 -18.54
N LYS A 108 3.88 20.40 -19.05
CA LYS A 108 3.60 19.67 -20.29
C LYS A 108 2.49 18.67 -19.98
N SER A 109 1.38 18.74 -20.70
CA SER A 109 0.32 17.73 -20.65
C SER A 109 0.93 16.39 -21.00
N HIS A 110 1.22 15.57 -19.99
CA HIS A 110 1.61 14.19 -20.22
C HIS A 110 0.33 13.38 -20.33
N ASN A 111 0.26 12.52 -21.33
CA ASN A 111 -0.72 11.44 -21.34
C ASN A 111 -0.44 10.60 -20.10
N PHE A 112 -1.37 10.63 -19.14
CA PHE A 112 -1.27 9.82 -17.94
C PHE A 112 -1.17 8.38 -18.39
N ILE A 113 0.01 7.78 -18.24
CA ILE A 113 0.16 6.34 -18.40
C ILE A 113 -0.86 5.73 -17.44
N SER A 114 -1.83 5.04 -18.03
CA SER A 114 -2.96 4.43 -17.36
C SER A 114 -2.46 3.66 -16.14
N VAL A 115 -2.72 4.19 -14.95
CA VAL A 115 -2.52 3.43 -13.71
C VAL A 115 -3.54 2.30 -13.78
N GLU A 116 -3.07 1.10 -14.12
CA GLU A 116 -3.90 -0.08 -14.34
C GLU A 116 -4.87 -0.28 -13.17
N HIS A 117 -6.17 -0.32 -13.51
CA HIS A 117 -7.30 -0.83 -12.73
C HIS A 117 -7.14 -0.85 -11.19
N ASP A 118 -7.16 0.33 -10.56
CA ASP A 118 -7.35 0.41 -9.10
C ASP A 118 -8.82 0.12 -8.74
N LYS A 119 -9.14 -1.17 -8.56
CA LYS A 119 -10.47 -1.61 -8.08
C LYS A 119 -10.86 -0.95 -6.76
N LEU A 120 -9.89 -0.68 -5.87
CA LEU A 120 -10.15 -0.03 -4.58
C LEU A 120 -10.65 1.41 -4.71
N SER A 121 -10.09 2.21 -5.63
CA SER A 121 -10.56 3.59 -5.82
C SER A 121 -11.99 3.62 -6.36
N TYR A 122 -12.32 2.67 -7.26
CA TYR A 122 -13.68 2.50 -7.74
C TYR A 122 -14.64 2.08 -6.61
N ASN A 123 -14.25 1.11 -5.79
CA ASN A 123 -15.05 0.68 -4.64
C ASN A 123 -15.26 1.83 -3.64
N LEU A 124 -14.25 2.67 -3.41
CA LEU A 124 -14.37 3.88 -2.59
C LEU A 124 -15.45 4.81 -3.17
N MET A 125 -15.42 5.09 -4.47
CA MET A 125 -16.42 5.94 -5.11
C MET A 125 -17.83 5.35 -4.98
N ILE A 126 -17.98 4.02 -5.11
CA ILE A 126 -19.26 3.34 -4.85
C ILE A 126 -19.72 3.59 -3.42
N TYR A 127 -18.86 3.37 -2.43
CA TYR A 127 -19.21 3.56 -1.02
C TYR A 127 -19.68 4.99 -0.74
N LEU A 128 -18.99 5.99 -1.30
CA LEU A 128 -19.28 7.40 -1.06
C LEU A 128 -20.55 7.88 -1.77
N ILE A 129 -20.82 7.39 -2.99
CA ILE A 129 -21.91 7.90 -3.84
C ILE A 129 -23.19 7.08 -3.71
N PHE A 130 -23.08 5.75 -3.65
CA PHE A 130 -24.25 4.85 -3.71
C PHE A 130 -24.52 4.09 -2.41
N GLY A 131 -23.53 4.00 -1.52
CA GLY A 131 -23.59 3.16 -0.33
C GLY A 131 -23.12 1.72 -0.59
N SER A 132 -23.06 0.92 0.47
CA SER A 132 -22.42 -0.40 0.42
C SER A 132 -23.17 -1.47 -0.37
N SER A 133 -24.50 -1.37 -0.54
CA SER A 133 -25.29 -2.39 -1.27
C SER A 133 -24.98 -2.46 -2.76
N HIS A 134 -24.18 -1.52 -3.27
CA HIS A 134 -23.78 -1.43 -4.66
C HIS A 134 -22.39 -2.02 -4.92
N ILE A 135 -21.67 -2.48 -3.91
CA ILE A 135 -20.41 -3.22 -4.06
C ILE A 135 -20.69 -4.57 -4.72
N THR A 136 -19.75 -5.14 -5.47
CA THR A 136 -19.96 -6.49 -6.00
C THR A 136 -19.74 -7.52 -4.88
N LYS A 137 -20.65 -8.49 -4.80
CA LYS A 137 -20.63 -9.55 -3.78
C LYS A 137 -19.29 -10.30 -3.78
N ASN A 138 -18.89 -10.79 -2.61
CA ASN A 138 -17.71 -11.62 -2.38
C ASN A 138 -16.35 -10.97 -2.72
N ILE A 139 -16.28 -9.65 -2.89
CA ILE A 139 -14.98 -8.95 -2.95
C ILE A 139 -14.26 -9.01 -1.59
N PHE A 140 -15.01 -8.78 -0.51
CA PHE A 140 -14.50 -8.71 0.86
C PHE A 140 -15.03 -9.89 1.70
N LEU A 141 -14.46 -10.12 2.89
CA LEU A 141 -14.85 -11.21 3.79
C LEU A 141 -16.24 -11.04 4.42
N PHE A 142 -16.78 -9.82 4.39
CA PHE A 142 -18.05 -9.47 5.00
C PHE A 142 -19.11 -9.23 3.93
N GLU A 143 -20.37 -9.43 4.30
CA GLU A 143 -21.51 -9.09 3.45
C GLU A 143 -21.61 -7.58 3.22
N GLU A 144 -22.05 -7.18 2.04
CA GLU A 144 -22.17 -5.79 1.62
C GLU A 144 -23.01 -4.93 2.60
N ILE A 145 -24.05 -5.53 3.18
CA ILE A 145 -24.96 -4.92 4.17
C ILE A 145 -24.26 -4.58 5.49
N TYR A 146 -23.23 -5.34 5.86
CA TYR A 146 -22.49 -5.19 7.12
C TYR A 146 -21.09 -4.62 6.91
N THR A 147 -20.94 -3.73 5.92
CA THR A 147 -19.66 -3.06 5.66
C THR A 147 -19.27 -2.21 6.88
N PRO A 148 -18.13 -2.47 7.56
CA PRO A 148 -17.73 -1.67 8.70
C PRO A 148 -17.30 -0.26 8.28
N PHE A 149 -17.68 0.78 9.04
CA PHE A 149 -17.23 2.16 8.76
C PHE A 149 -15.70 2.26 8.67
N LYS A 150 -14.99 1.57 9.57
CA LYS A 150 -13.52 1.51 9.59
C LYS A 150 -12.92 0.94 8.30
N HIS A 151 -13.64 0.06 7.60
CA HIS A 151 -13.18 -0.48 6.32
C HIS A 151 -13.18 0.58 5.22
N VAL A 152 -14.26 1.36 5.11
CA VAL A 152 -14.34 2.47 4.15
C VAL A 152 -13.28 3.52 4.46
N GLN A 153 -13.06 3.82 5.75
CA GLN A 153 -11.98 4.69 6.19
C GLN A 153 -10.59 4.20 5.79
N ILE A 154 -10.33 2.91 5.97
CA ILE A 154 -9.08 2.26 5.56
C ILE A 154 -8.84 2.42 4.05
N ILE A 155 -9.86 2.19 3.22
CA ILE A 155 -9.75 2.35 1.76
C ILE A 155 -9.48 3.81 1.41
N PHE A 156 -10.15 4.74 2.09
CA PHE A 156 -10.00 6.16 1.80
C PHE A 156 -8.62 6.70 2.18
N GLU A 157 -8.08 6.30 3.33
CA GLU A 157 -6.69 6.64 3.71
C GLU A 157 -5.69 6.11 2.68
N ASN A 158 -5.87 4.85 2.24
CA ASN A 158 -5.03 4.27 1.20
C ASN A 158 -5.11 5.06 -0.12
N PHE A 159 -6.31 5.44 -0.54
CA PHE A 159 -6.54 6.22 -1.76
C PHE A 159 -5.81 7.56 -1.75
N ILE A 160 -5.83 8.29 -0.63
CA ILE A 160 -5.12 9.57 -0.49
C ILE A 160 -3.61 9.36 -0.62
N ILE A 161 -3.07 8.31 0.02
CA ILE A 161 -1.64 7.98 -0.05
C ILE A 161 -1.25 7.55 -1.47
N GLU A 162 -2.01 6.68 -2.12
CA GLU A 162 -1.75 6.25 -3.49
C GLU A 162 -1.80 7.40 -4.48
N LEU A 163 -2.83 8.25 -4.42
CA LEU A 163 -2.91 9.45 -5.27
C LEU A 163 -1.70 10.35 -5.04
N SER A 164 -1.33 10.61 -3.80
CA SER A 164 -0.18 11.46 -3.49
C SER A 164 1.12 10.91 -4.08
N SER A 165 1.31 9.59 -4.02
CA SER A 165 2.47 8.92 -4.61
C SER A 165 2.48 9.03 -6.14
N ILE A 166 1.31 8.91 -6.77
CA ILE A 166 1.14 9.13 -8.21
C ILE A 166 1.50 10.57 -8.59
N ILE A 167 0.97 11.56 -7.88
CA ILE A 167 1.23 12.97 -8.14
C ILE A 167 2.72 13.28 -7.98
N VAL A 168 3.33 12.80 -6.90
CA VAL A 168 4.77 13.01 -6.68
C VAL A 168 5.60 12.34 -7.77
N ASN A 169 5.28 11.12 -8.17
CA ASN A 169 5.95 10.44 -9.28
C ASN A 169 5.90 11.26 -10.58
N TYR A 170 4.74 11.82 -10.92
CA TYR A 170 4.60 12.69 -12.08
C TYR A 170 5.39 13.99 -11.93
N THR A 171 5.39 14.62 -10.74
CA THR A 171 6.20 15.81 -10.52
C THR A 171 7.69 15.50 -10.72
N ILE A 172 8.21 14.41 -10.13
CA ILE A 172 9.60 13.98 -10.30
C ILE A 172 9.91 13.78 -11.79
N ASN A 173 9.10 13.01 -12.51
CA ASN A 173 9.33 12.74 -13.93
C ASN A 173 9.32 14.02 -14.79
N ASN A 174 8.42 14.96 -14.48
CA ASN A 174 8.40 16.26 -15.17
C ASN A 174 9.68 17.07 -14.95
N PHE A 175 10.30 16.98 -13.76
CA PHE A 175 11.55 17.69 -13.46
C PHE A 175 12.82 16.95 -13.87
N MET A 176 12.79 15.61 -13.98
CA MET A 176 13.91 14.78 -14.43
C MET A 176 14.19 14.95 -15.93
N ASN A 177 13.15 15.22 -16.73
CA ASN A 177 13.26 15.42 -18.18
C ASN A 177 13.88 16.78 -18.58
N SER A 178 14.33 17.58 -17.61
CA SER A 178 15.08 18.81 -17.84
C SER A 178 16.33 18.84 -16.95
N PRO A 179 17.38 19.61 -17.31
CA PRO A 179 18.62 19.74 -16.51
C PRO A 179 18.42 20.49 -15.17
N THR A 180 17.24 20.35 -14.57
CA THR A 180 16.67 21.20 -13.53
C THR A 180 16.32 20.43 -12.26
N ILE A 181 16.80 19.19 -12.07
CA ILE A 181 16.69 18.50 -10.77
C ILE A 181 17.30 19.41 -9.68
N SER A 182 18.40 20.09 -10.00
CA SER A 182 18.99 21.15 -9.19
C SER A 182 18.01 22.28 -8.89
N LYS A 183 17.13 22.69 -9.82
CA LYS A 183 16.08 23.69 -9.57
C LYS A 183 15.00 23.15 -8.63
N LEU A 184 14.62 21.88 -8.70
CA LEU A 184 13.65 21.28 -7.76
C LEU A 184 14.17 21.34 -6.32
N ILE A 185 15.47 21.07 -6.15
CA ILE A 185 16.20 21.18 -4.88
C ILE A 185 16.34 22.65 -4.45
N GLN A 186 16.76 23.52 -5.35
CA GLN A 186 17.10 24.93 -5.06
C GLN A 186 15.88 25.81 -4.83
N TYR A 187 14.72 25.51 -5.45
CA TYR A 187 13.67 26.53 -5.52
C TYR A 187 12.95 26.79 -4.20
N LYS A 188 12.68 25.82 -3.30
CA LYS A 188 11.94 26.07 -2.04
C LYS A 188 12.06 25.00 -0.94
N GLU A 189 13.19 24.29 -0.81
CA GLU A 189 13.33 23.21 0.20
C GLU A 189 12.19 22.17 0.12
N ILE A 190 11.62 21.91 -1.07
CA ILE A 190 10.46 21.02 -1.24
C ILE A 190 10.83 19.60 -0.83
N CYS A 191 12.07 19.22 -1.13
CA CYS A 191 12.63 17.94 -0.77
C CYS A 191 12.93 17.84 0.72
N ASN A 192 12.81 16.64 1.26
CA ASN A 192 13.34 16.29 2.57
C ASN A 192 14.86 16.50 2.59
N LYS A 193 15.43 16.79 3.76
CA LYS A 193 16.87 17.05 3.94
C LYS A 193 17.76 15.88 3.49
N TYR A 194 17.23 14.66 3.51
CA TYR A 194 17.92 13.47 3.00
C TYR A 194 18.10 13.45 1.46
N TYR A 195 17.33 14.26 0.73
CA TYR A 195 17.28 14.25 -0.74
C TYR A 195 17.72 15.59 -1.36
N ILE A 196 18.72 16.23 -0.77
CA ILE A 196 19.25 17.52 -1.24
C ILE A 196 20.15 17.34 -2.46
N SER A 197 20.86 16.23 -2.60
CA SER A 197 21.80 16.04 -3.72
C SER A 197 21.13 15.31 -4.90
N ASN A 198 21.55 15.62 -6.13
CA ASN A 198 21.12 14.87 -7.32
C ASN A 198 21.36 13.35 -7.15
N ARG A 199 22.51 12.96 -6.57
CA ARG A 199 22.83 11.56 -6.29
C ARG A 199 21.83 10.91 -5.34
N SER A 200 21.45 11.59 -4.25
CA SER A 200 20.45 11.07 -3.30
C SER A 200 19.06 10.91 -3.92
N ILE A 201 18.65 11.84 -4.80
CA ILE A 201 17.38 11.74 -5.53
C ILE A 201 17.40 10.57 -6.51
N ILE A 202 18.47 10.43 -7.29
CA ILE A 202 18.61 9.32 -8.25
C ILE A 202 18.63 7.97 -7.52
N PHE A 203 19.35 7.87 -6.40
CA PHE A 203 19.36 6.67 -5.56
C PHE A 203 17.96 6.31 -5.06
N PHE A 204 17.20 7.29 -4.55
CA PHE A 204 15.81 7.10 -4.12
C PHE A 204 14.91 6.60 -5.27
N ILE A 205 15.00 7.22 -6.44
CA ILE A 205 14.23 6.82 -7.63
C ILE A 205 14.58 5.38 -8.06
N ASN A 206 15.87 5.01 -8.03
CA ASN A 206 16.31 3.67 -8.38
C ASN A 206 15.78 2.63 -7.40
N ASN A 207 15.80 2.92 -6.09
CA ASN A 207 15.21 2.04 -5.08
C ASN A 207 13.71 1.87 -5.28
N LEU A 208 12.97 2.94 -5.60
CA LEU A 208 11.55 2.87 -5.93
C LEU A 208 11.28 2.00 -7.16
N LYS A 209 12.07 2.15 -8.24
CA LYS A 209 11.95 1.33 -9.46
C LYS A 209 12.20 -0.14 -9.16
N LEU A 210 13.27 -0.46 -8.44
CA LEU A 210 13.59 -1.83 -8.04
C LEU A 210 12.49 -2.42 -7.16
N GLN A 211 12.02 -1.67 -6.16
CA GLN A 211 10.92 -2.08 -5.29
C GLN A 211 9.65 -2.39 -6.07
N ASN A 212 9.28 -1.53 -7.05
CA ASN A 212 8.10 -1.73 -7.88
C ASN A 212 8.24 -2.95 -8.80
N LEU A 213 9.42 -3.19 -9.37
CA LEU A 213 9.70 -4.40 -10.15
C LEU A 213 9.55 -5.66 -9.31
N ILE A 214 10.17 -5.71 -8.13
CA ILE A 214 10.02 -6.83 -7.19
C ILE A 214 8.55 -7.01 -6.81
N TYR A 215 7.85 -5.92 -6.52
CA TYR A 215 6.43 -5.97 -6.20
C TYR A 215 5.60 -6.56 -7.34
N GLN A 216 5.78 -6.09 -8.57
CA GLN A 216 4.96 -6.51 -9.72
C GLN A 216 5.10 -8.00 -10.06
N TYR A 217 6.29 -8.57 -9.90
CA TYR A 217 6.57 -9.96 -10.31
C TYR A 217 6.53 -10.97 -9.15
N ILE A 218 6.78 -10.54 -7.91
CA ILE A 218 6.89 -11.45 -6.76
C ILE A 218 5.74 -11.21 -5.79
N TYR A 219 5.64 -10.01 -5.23
CA TYR A 219 4.66 -9.77 -4.16
C TYR A 219 3.22 -9.68 -4.66
N MET A 220 2.97 -9.04 -5.79
CA MET A 220 1.63 -8.85 -6.36
C MET A 220 0.96 -10.18 -6.74
N PRO A 221 1.62 -11.12 -7.44
CA PRO A 221 1.06 -12.45 -7.68
C PRO A 221 0.75 -13.20 -6.37
N LYS A 222 1.69 -13.18 -5.41
CA LYS A 222 1.50 -13.81 -4.09
C LYS A 222 0.28 -13.24 -3.36
N TYR A 223 0.13 -11.92 -3.36
CA TYR A 223 -0.98 -11.23 -2.69
C TYR A 223 -2.32 -11.56 -3.34
N ILE A 224 -2.40 -11.54 -4.68
CA ILE A 224 -3.62 -11.93 -5.40
C ILE A 224 -4.00 -13.39 -5.10
N TYR A 225 -3.03 -14.30 -5.13
CA TYR A 225 -3.26 -15.72 -4.87
C TYR A 225 -3.76 -15.98 -3.43
N SER A 226 -3.18 -15.29 -2.46
CA SER A 226 -3.59 -15.40 -1.04
C SER A 226 -4.83 -14.57 -0.66
N GLY A 227 -5.43 -13.83 -1.60
CA GLY A 227 -6.58 -12.96 -1.32
C GLY A 227 -6.23 -11.77 -0.42
N HIS A 228 -4.96 -11.38 -0.35
CA HIS A 228 -4.51 -10.24 0.43
C HIS A 228 -4.23 -9.03 -0.46
N GLN A 229 -4.47 -7.83 0.06
CA GLN A 229 -4.00 -6.59 -0.53
C GLN A 229 -3.24 -5.77 0.51
N GLN A 230 -2.06 -5.32 0.12
CA GLN A 230 -1.29 -4.33 0.86
C GLN A 230 -1.92 -2.95 0.69
N ILE A 231 -2.08 -2.25 1.81
CA ILE A 231 -2.63 -0.89 1.88
C ILE A 231 -1.79 -0.03 2.84
N TRP A 232 -1.86 1.27 2.63
CA TRP A 232 -1.21 2.29 3.45
C TRP A 232 -2.24 3.02 4.30
N LEU A 233 -1.90 3.31 5.55
CA LEU A 233 -2.79 3.96 6.51
C LEU A 233 -2.12 5.13 7.21
N ILE A 234 -2.93 6.08 7.65
CA ILE A 234 -2.51 7.24 8.42
C ILE A 234 -2.75 6.92 9.90
N SER A 235 -1.66 6.73 10.64
CA SER A 235 -1.67 6.53 12.09
C SER A 235 -1.12 7.76 12.81
N SER A 236 -1.35 7.84 14.12
CA SER A 236 -0.76 8.89 14.97
C SER A 236 0.77 8.87 14.97
N SER A 237 1.38 7.71 14.74
CA SER A 237 2.85 7.54 14.67
C SER A 237 3.47 7.81 13.29
N GLY A 238 2.63 7.97 12.26
CA GLY A 238 3.05 8.08 10.86
C GLY A 238 2.30 7.17 9.90
N LEU A 239 2.82 7.05 8.69
CA LEU A 239 2.26 6.16 7.66
C LEU A 239 2.68 4.73 7.97
N ILE A 240 1.70 3.83 8.05
CA ILE A 240 1.90 2.42 8.33
C ILE A 240 1.35 1.55 7.21
N LYS A 241 1.87 0.31 7.14
CA LYS A 241 1.41 -0.71 6.20
C LYS A 241 0.41 -1.62 6.91
N LYS A 242 -0.67 -1.98 6.23
CA LYS A 242 -1.61 -3.03 6.67
C LYS A 242 -1.97 -3.95 5.51
N HIS A 243 -2.52 -5.11 5.84
CA HIS A 243 -3.14 -6.01 4.87
C HIS A 243 -4.65 -6.06 5.09
N ILE A 244 -5.41 -6.02 3.99
CA ILE A 244 -6.84 -6.33 3.97
C ILE A 244 -7.07 -7.54 3.09
N PHE A 245 -8.17 -8.24 3.32
CA PHE A 245 -8.62 -9.25 2.38
C PHE A 245 -9.28 -8.57 1.17
N LEU A 246 -8.93 -9.01 -0.04
CA LEU A 246 -9.58 -8.62 -1.28
C LEU A 246 -9.51 -9.77 -2.27
N SER A 247 -10.68 -10.30 -2.67
CA SER A 247 -10.76 -11.36 -3.67
C SER A 247 -10.45 -10.80 -5.07
N ARG A 248 -9.36 -11.30 -5.66
CA ARG A 248 -8.87 -10.90 -7.01
C ARG A 248 -8.50 -12.11 -7.88
N ILE A 249 -9.03 -13.28 -7.58
CA ILE A 249 -8.63 -14.54 -8.22
C ILE A 249 -8.80 -14.52 -9.75
N GLU A 250 -9.80 -13.80 -10.26
CA GLU A 250 -10.02 -13.64 -11.70
C GLU A 250 -8.85 -12.97 -12.43
N GLU A 251 -8.04 -12.17 -11.73
CA GLU A 251 -6.88 -11.49 -12.33
C GLU A 251 -5.72 -12.43 -12.59
N ILE A 252 -5.68 -13.60 -11.94
CA ILE A 252 -4.68 -14.63 -12.20
C ILE A 252 -4.75 -15.07 -13.67
N LYS A 253 -5.95 -15.06 -14.28
CA LYS A 253 -6.15 -15.37 -15.71
C LYS A 253 -5.45 -14.38 -16.64
N LYS A 254 -5.11 -13.18 -16.15
CA LYS A 254 -4.42 -12.11 -16.90
C LYS A 254 -2.92 -12.10 -16.63
N PHE A 255 -2.37 -13.04 -15.87
CA PHE A 255 -0.95 -13.08 -15.56
C PHE A 255 -0.14 -13.49 -16.79
N ASN A 256 1.06 -12.92 -16.91
CA ASN A 256 2.03 -13.37 -17.89
C ASN A 256 2.70 -14.67 -17.42
N GLN A 257 3.44 -15.31 -18.33
CA GLN A 257 4.13 -16.58 -18.06
C GLN A 257 5.08 -16.51 -16.85
N VAL A 258 5.79 -15.38 -16.67
CA VAL A 258 6.73 -15.20 -15.53
C VAL A 258 5.98 -15.22 -14.19
N LYS A 259 4.85 -14.51 -14.08
CA LYS A 259 4.03 -14.50 -12.87
C LYS A 259 3.41 -15.88 -12.59
N ILE A 260 2.99 -16.60 -13.65
CA ILE A 260 2.45 -17.96 -13.53
C ILE A 260 3.53 -18.93 -13.03
N PHE A 261 4.74 -18.86 -13.60
CA PHE A 261 5.87 -19.66 -13.14
C PHE A 261 6.19 -19.41 -11.66
N PHE A 262 6.13 -18.15 -11.22
CA PHE A 262 6.31 -17.81 -9.81
C PHE A 262 5.19 -18.38 -8.91
N LEU A 263 3.93 -18.35 -9.34
CA LEU A 263 2.84 -18.99 -8.60
C LEU A 263 3.05 -20.50 -8.49
N PHE A 264 3.42 -21.16 -9.58
CA PHE A 264 3.73 -22.59 -9.57
C PHE A 264 4.89 -22.92 -8.60
N TRP A 265 5.93 -22.07 -8.58
CA TRP A 265 7.00 -22.19 -7.59
C TRP A 265 6.51 -22.04 -6.15
N LEU A 266 5.57 -21.13 -5.89
CA LEU A 266 4.95 -20.99 -4.56
C LEU A 266 4.18 -22.26 -4.16
N GLU A 267 3.41 -22.85 -5.08
CA GLU A 267 2.68 -24.09 -4.82
C GLU A 267 3.63 -25.27 -4.54
N ILE A 268 4.70 -25.40 -5.32
CA ILE A 268 5.77 -26.38 -5.06
C ILE A 268 6.35 -26.16 -3.67
N LYS A 269 6.67 -24.91 -3.31
CA LYS A 269 7.21 -24.57 -1.99
C LYS A 269 6.23 -25.00 -0.90
N ASP A 270 4.94 -24.71 -1.03
CA ASP A 270 3.94 -25.01 0.00
C ASP A 270 3.73 -26.52 0.16
N ILE A 271 3.91 -27.32 -0.90
CA ILE A 271 3.89 -28.79 -0.84
C ILE A 271 5.18 -29.36 -0.21
N ILE A 272 6.33 -28.77 -0.52
CA ILE A 272 7.65 -29.29 -0.12
C ILE A 272 8.04 -28.85 1.31
N MET A 273 7.80 -27.59 1.69
CA MET A 273 8.24 -27.03 2.97
C MET A 273 7.80 -27.86 4.19
N PRO A 274 6.52 -28.28 4.32
CA PRO A 274 6.10 -29.09 5.46
C PRO A 274 6.84 -30.43 5.56
N LYS A 275 7.27 -31.00 4.42
CA LYS A 275 8.04 -32.26 4.40
C LYS A 275 9.49 -32.02 4.82
N VAL A 276 10.10 -30.94 4.34
CA VAL A 276 11.47 -30.54 4.71
C VAL A 276 11.55 -30.21 6.20
N GLU A 277 10.60 -29.46 6.74
CA GLU A 277 10.54 -29.13 8.17
C GLU A 277 10.44 -30.40 9.03
N LYS A 278 9.59 -31.36 8.65
CA LYS A 278 9.47 -32.65 9.35
C LYS A 278 10.77 -33.46 9.31
N LEU A 279 11.49 -33.46 8.18
CA LEU A 279 12.79 -34.13 8.07
C LEU A 279 13.85 -33.45 8.95
N LEU A 280 13.93 -32.12 8.92
CA LEU A 280 14.84 -31.35 9.77
C LEU A 280 14.57 -31.60 11.26
N LEU A 281 13.30 -31.62 11.69
CA LEU A 281 12.94 -31.92 13.07
C LEU A 281 13.41 -33.32 13.49
N LYS A 282 13.27 -34.33 12.62
CA LYS A 282 13.79 -35.68 12.88
C LYS A 282 15.32 -35.68 13.00
N ILE A 283 16.03 -35.02 12.09
CA ILE A 283 17.50 -34.93 12.12
C ILE A 283 17.97 -34.26 13.42
N ILE A 284 17.32 -33.17 13.83
CA ILE A 284 17.61 -32.49 15.10
C ILE A 284 17.36 -33.42 16.29
N HIS A 285 16.29 -34.21 16.27
CA HIS A 285 15.99 -35.18 17.33
C HIS A 285 17.06 -36.27 17.44
N TYR A 286 17.52 -36.81 16.30
CA TYR A 286 18.61 -37.79 16.27
C TYR A 286 19.95 -37.18 16.73
N LEU A 287 20.28 -35.97 16.28
CA LEU A 287 21.49 -35.26 16.72
C LEU A 287 21.47 -34.99 18.23
N ALA A 288 20.33 -34.56 18.77
CA ALA A 288 20.17 -34.35 20.21
C ALA A 288 20.34 -35.66 20.99
N TYR A 289 19.72 -36.75 20.53
CA TYR A 289 19.88 -38.07 21.14
C TYR A 289 21.33 -38.54 21.16
N ILE A 290 22.05 -38.43 20.02
CA ILE A 290 23.47 -38.78 19.93
C ILE A 290 24.32 -37.91 20.86
N SER A 291 24.01 -36.61 20.95
CA SER A 291 24.74 -35.69 21.84
C SER A 291 24.53 -36.05 23.31
N ILE A 292 23.30 -36.38 23.71
CA ILE A 292 22.98 -36.80 25.09
C ILE A 292 23.67 -38.12 25.42
N SER A 293 23.65 -39.11 24.51
CA SER A 293 24.29 -40.42 24.76
C SER A 293 25.82 -40.31 24.82
N PHE A 294 26.41 -39.43 24.01
CA PHE A 294 27.85 -39.16 24.05
C PHE A 294 28.26 -38.51 25.38
N LEU A 295 27.51 -37.49 25.82
CA LEU A 295 27.74 -36.83 27.11
C LEU A 295 27.54 -37.77 28.31
N SER A 296 26.52 -38.64 28.29
CA SER A 296 26.29 -39.60 29.37
C SER A 296 27.42 -40.62 29.47
N ASN A 297 27.91 -41.13 28.33
CA ASN A 297 29.05 -42.04 28.30
C ASN A 297 30.33 -41.38 28.82
N ILE A 298 30.58 -40.11 28.48
CA ILE A 298 31.71 -39.35 29.05
C ILE A 298 31.58 -39.25 30.57
N MET A 299 30.39 -38.92 31.10
CA MET A 299 30.15 -38.84 32.55
C MET A 299 30.38 -40.19 33.25
N ILE A 300 29.99 -41.30 32.63
CA ILE A 300 30.24 -42.65 33.17
C ILE A 300 31.74 -42.95 33.23
N ILE A 301 32.51 -42.55 32.21
CA ILE A 301 33.96 -42.73 32.20
C ILE A 301 34.62 -41.87 33.30
N ILE A 302 34.22 -40.60 33.43
CA ILE A 302 34.73 -39.69 34.46
C ILE A 302 34.46 -40.25 35.86
N THR A 303 33.23 -40.72 36.14
CA THR A 303 32.89 -41.30 37.45
C THR A 303 33.71 -42.55 37.75
N ARG A 304 33.93 -43.43 36.77
CA ARG A 304 34.81 -44.61 36.93
C ARG A 304 36.25 -44.24 37.23
N VAL A 305 36.81 -43.23 36.55
CA VAL A 305 38.17 -42.74 36.80
C VAL A 305 38.29 -42.17 38.21
N ILE A 306 37.31 -41.38 38.66
CA ILE A 306 37.27 -40.82 40.02
C ILE A 306 37.22 -41.94 41.07
N ILE A 307 36.33 -42.93 40.90
CA ILE A 307 36.23 -44.07 41.82
C ILE A 307 37.54 -44.87 41.87
N PHE A 308 38.17 -45.11 40.72
CA PHE A 308 39.45 -45.82 40.66
C PHE A 308 40.56 -45.05 41.40
N TYR A 309 40.56 -43.72 41.33
CA TYR A 309 41.53 -42.89 42.04
C TYR A 309 41.25 -42.79 43.54
N LEU A 310 39.98 -42.84 43.96
CA LEU A 310 39.59 -42.81 45.38
C LEU A 310 39.77 -44.16 46.09
N ASN A 311 39.72 -45.28 45.36
CA ASN A 311 39.94 -46.63 45.90
C ASN A 311 41.43 -47.03 45.97
N ARG A 312 42.35 -46.08 45.78
CA ARG A 312 43.80 -46.29 45.83
C ARG A 312 44.40 -45.55 47.01
#